data_AF-A0AAP2CI56-F1
#
_entry.id   AF-A0AAP2CI56-F1
#
_cell.length_a   1.000
_cell.length_b   1.000
_cell.length_c   1.000
_cell.angle_alpha   90.00
_cell.angle_beta   90.00
_cell.angle_gamma   90.00
#
_symmetry.space_group_name_H-M   'P 1'
#
loop_
_entity.id
_entity.type
_entity.pdbx_description
1 polymer ?
#
loop_
_entity_poly.entity_id
_entity_poly.type
_entity_poly.pdbx_seq_one_letter_code
_entity_poly.pdbx_strand_id
1 'polypeptide(L)'
;MGQILQNDYRAYRVLSVLAIVFFLTLSCLFFSYLELQMLSGMTSRNAIPSMMVDLRQGLLGNLQIIFLIGSAYLFVKWFKTAYHNLHQIDSKSLAFNERWSIVCWLMPFYNFYHPYQIMKEIWVKTQEFNYGTQVQKTPLIDLWWALCVVNVIGRIVYLRLAFHANTFAEMHNATQMGIFMDLLGLLTLFVTFSLIHKVMEYERDLIATRKNLIGA
;
A
#
# COMPACT_ATOMS: atom_id res chain seq x y z
N MET A 1 16.57 -4.78 28.51
CA MET A 1 16.62 -4.55 27.04
C MET A 1 16.09 -5.80 26.35
N GLY A 2 15.09 -5.68 25.47
CA GLY A 2 14.55 -6.85 24.76
C GLY A 2 15.20 -7.08 23.38
N GLN A 3 14.77 -8.16 22.75
CA GLN A 3 15.36 -8.71 21.51
C GLN A 3 14.89 -7.93 20.27
N ILE A 4 15.83 -7.43 19.45
CA ILE A 4 15.48 -6.88 18.12
C ILE A 4 15.27 -8.04 17.16
N LEU A 5 14.19 -7.95 16.39
CA LEU A 5 13.79 -8.95 15.42
C LEU A 5 14.31 -8.59 14.03
N GLN A 6 14.80 -9.59 13.29
CA GLN A 6 15.12 -9.40 11.88
C GLN A 6 13.86 -9.04 11.09
N ASN A 7 13.91 -7.96 10.32
CA ASN A 7 12.78 -7.45 9.56
C ASN A 7 12.96 -7.52 8.04
N ASP A 8 14.18 -7.73 7.54
CA ASP A 8 14.52 -7.81 6.11
C ASP A 8 13.65 -8.82 5.35
N TYR A 9 13.55 -10.06 5.85
CA TYR A 9 12.75 -11.09 5.20
C TYR A 9 11.26 -10.72 5.12
N ARG A 10 10.74 -9.98 6.12
CA ARG A 10 9.36 -9.50 6.12
C ARG A 10 9.19 -8.40 5.07
N ALA A 11 10.15 -7.47 4.97
CA ALA A 11 10.17 -6.43 3.95
C ALA A 11 10.20 -7.00 2.54
N TYR A 12 11.11 -7.95 2.25
CA TYR A 12 11.18 -8.60 0.94
C TYR A 12 9.87 -9.27 0.54
N ARG A 13 9.19 -9.97 1.46
CA ARG A 13 7.88 -10.57 1.19
C ARG A 13 6.83 -9.52 0.80
N VAL A 14 6.82 -8.37 1.46
CA VAL A 14 5.90 -7.28 1.12
C VAL A 14 6.25 -6.74 -0.27
N LEU A 15 7.53 -6.44 -0.55
CA LEU A 15 7.98 -5.93 -1.85
C LEU A 15 7.65 -6.90 -3.00
N SER A 16 7.85 -8.20 -2.83
CA SER A 16 7.50 -9.21 -3.84
C SER A 16 6.00 -9.24 -4.12
N VAL A 17 5.16 -9.16 -3.09
CA VAL A 17 3.70 -9.13 -3.27
C VAL A 17 3.26 -7.81 -3.92
N LEU A 18 3.85 -6.68 -3.56
CA LEU A 18 3.58 -5.39 -4.22
C LEU A 18 3.96 -5.42 -5.70
N ALA A 19 5.06 -6.08 -6.07
CA ALA A 19 5.43 -6.27 -7.47
C ALA A 19 4.38 -7.11 -8.23
N ILE A 20 3.86 -8.18 -7.62
CA ILE A 20 2.78 -8.97 -8.22
C ILE A 20 1.51 -8.11 -8.39
N VAL A 21 1.13 -7.34 -7.38
CA VAL A 21 -0.03 -6.42 -7.44
C VAL A 21 0.17 -5.37 -8.54
N PHE A 22 1.39 -4.87 -8.73
CA PHE A 22 1.72 -3.93 -9.80
C PHE A 22 1.44 -4.54 -11.19
N PHE A 23 1.95 -5.75 -11.47
CA PHE A 23 1.71 -6.42 -12.75
C PHE A 23 0.23 -6.81 -12.97
N LEU A 24 -0.46 -7.23 -11.91
CA LEU A 24 -1.90 -7.48 -11.97
C LEU A 24 -2.68 -6.20 -12.29
N THR A 25 -2.31 -5.08 -11.66
CA THR A 25 -2.95 -3.78 -11.91
C THR A 25 -2.69 -3.29 -13.34
N LEU A 26 -1.48 -3.49 -13.88
CA LEU A 26 -1.19 -3.20 -15.29
C LEU A 26 -2.04 -4.03 -16.24
N SER A 27 -2.27 -5.30 -15.89
CA SER A 27 -3.12 -6.19 -16.68
C SER A 27 -4.59 -5.73 -16.63
N CYS A 28 -5.10 -5.37 -15.44
CA CYS A 28 -6.45 -4.78 -15.28
C CYS A 28 -6.61 -3.48 -16.10
N LEU A 29 -5.59 -2.61 -16.07
CA LEU A 29 -5.59 -1.36 -16.82
C LEU A 29 -5.65 -1.61 -18.33
N PHE A 30 -4.85 -2.55 -18.83
CA PHE A 30 -4.86 -2.96 -20.24
C PHE A 30 -6.24 -3.46 -20.67
N PHE A 31 -6.85 -4.33 -19.87
CA PHE A 31 -8.17 -4.88 -20.17
C PHE A 31 -9.30 -3.85 -20.09
N SER A 32 -9.22 -2.91 -19.14
CA SER A 32 -10.17 -1.80 -19.01
C SER A 32 -10.06 -0.84 -20.20
N TYR A 33 -8.84 -0.61 -20.72
CA TYR A 33 -8.64 0.17 -21.92
C TYR A 33 -9.27 -0.49 -23.16
N LEU A 34 -9.07 -1.80 -23.35
CA LEU A 34 -9.70 -2.53 -24.45
C LEU A 34 -11.23 -2.46 -24.38
N GLU A 35 -11.80 -2.57 -23.18
CA GLU A 35 -13.23 -2.45 -22.95
C GLU A 35 -13.76 -1.05 -23.29
N LEU A 36 -13.03 0.00 -22.91
CA LEU A 36 -13.41 1.37 -23.24
C LEU A 36 -13.42 1.60 -24.76
N GLN A 37 -12.44 1.05 -25.50
CA GLN A 37 -12.43 1.11 -26.96
C GLN A 37 -13.64 0.38 -27.56
N MET A 38 -13.97 -0.80 -27.03
CA MET A 38 -15.14 -1.57 -27.47
C MET A 38 -16.44 -0.80 -27.24
N LEU A 39 -16.64 -0.23 -26.04
CA LEU A 39 -17.81 0.57 -25.73
C LEU A 39 -17.92 1.77 -26.69
N SER A 40 -16.82 2.48 -26.97
CA SER A 40 -16.84 3.63 -27.88
C SER A 40 -17.20 3.30 -29.33
N GLY A 41 -16.95 2.06 -29.78
CA GLY A 41 -17.25 1.58 -31.13
C GLY A 41 -18.63 0.91 -31.28
N MET A 42 -19.35 0.69 -30.18
CA MET A 42 -20.65 0.02 -30.19
C MET A 42 -21.78 0.97 -30.61
N THR A 43 -22.41 0.67 -31.75
CA THR A 43 -23.83 1.03 -31.98
C THR A 43 -24.70 -0.07 -31.37
N SER A 44 -25.90 0.27 -30.89
CA SER A 44 -26.85 -0.59 -30.12
C SER A 44 -27.12 -2.02 -30.68
N ARG A 45 -26.63 -2.36 -31.88
CA ARG A 45 -26.88 -3.60 -32.62
C ARG A 45 -25.80 -4.68 -32.45
N ASN A 46 -24.60 -4.33 -31.97
CA ASN A 46 -23.44 -5.24 -31.91
C ASN A 46 -22.97 -5.47 -30.46
N ALA A 47 -23.85 -6.01 -29.61
CA ALA A 47 -23.46 -6.44 -28.27
C ALA A 47 -22.45 -7.60 -28.38
N ILE A 48 -21.24 -7.40 -27.86
CA ILE A 48 -20.27 -8.47 -27.65
C ILE A 48 -20.88 -9.47 -26.65
N PRO A 49 -20.59 -10.78 -26.75
CA PRO A 49 -20.99 -11.74 -25.73
C PRO A 49 -20.49 -11.29 -24.36
N SER A 50 -21.38 -10.73 -23.54
CA SER A 50 -21.11 -10.16 -22.21
C SER A 50 -20.35 -11.12 -21.31
N MET A 51 -20.62 -12.42 -21.47
CA MET A 51 -20.08 -13.50 -20.65
C MET A 51 -18.55 -13.58 -20.60
N MET A 52 -17.81 -13.26 -21.68
CA MET A 52 -16.35 -13.32 -21.65
C MET A 52 -15.74 -12.10 -20.93
N VAL A 53 -16.38 -10.93 -21.08
CA VAL A 53 -16.00 -9.71 -20.37
C VAL A 53 -16.30 -9.85 -18.89
N ASP A 54 -17.50 -10.34 -18.55
CA ASP A 54 -17.96 -10.56 -17.17
C ASP A 54 -17.08 -11.59 -16.45
N LEU A 55 -16.76 -12.72 -17.09
CA LEU A 55 -15.90 -13.76 -16.51
C LEU A 55 -14.48 -13.23 -16.24
N ARG A 56 -13.92 -12.47 -17.19
CA ARG A 56 -12.58 -11.86 -17.04
C ARG A 56 -12.56 -10.84 -15.90
N GLN A 57 -13.52 -9.92 -15.87
CA GLN A 57 -13.61 -8.90 -14.81
C GLN A 57 -13.79 -9.56 -13.44
N GLY A 58 -14.63 -10.60 -13.34
CA GLY A 58 -14.81 -11.37 -12.12
C GLY A 58 -13.53 -12.05 -11.64
N LEU A 59 -12.80 -12.73 -12.52
CA LEU A 59 -11.54 -13.42 -12.16
C LEU A 59 -10.45 -12.44 -11.74
N LEU A 60 -10.20 -11.39 -12.53
CA LEU A 60 -9.17 -10.40 -12.24
C LEU A 60 -9.49 -9.60 -10.97
N GLY A 61 -10.75 -9.19 -10.79
CA GLY A 61 -11.19 -8.50 -9.59
C GLY A 61 -10.99 -9.34 -8.33
N ASN A 62 -11.38 -10.62 -8.36
CA ASN A 62 -11.19 -11.53 -7.24
C ASN A 62 -9.71 -11.74 -6.91
N LEU A 63 -8.85 -11.94 -7.91
CA LEU A 63 -7.41 -12.06 -7.71
C LEU A 63 -6.84 -10.78 -7.09
N GLN A 64 -7.23 -9.61 -7.58
CA GLN A 64 -6.76 -8.33 -7.05
C GLN A 64 -7.14 -8.15 -5.58
N ILE A 65 -8.36 -8.55 -5.18
CA ILE A 65 -8.79 -8.51 -3.77
C ILE A 65 -7.94 -9.45 -2.90
N ILE A 66 -7.69 -10.69 -3.36
CA ILE A 66 -6.88 -11.66 -2.62
C ILE A 66 -5.47 -11.12 -2.40
N PHE A 67 -4.82 -10.62 -3.45
CA PHE A 67 -3.48 -10.06 -3.35
C PHE A 67 -3.44 -8.76 -2.54
N LEU A 68 -4.48 -7.93 -2.60
CA LEU A 68 -4.60 -6.73 -1.79
C LEU A 68 -4.65 -7.08 -0.29
N ILE A 69 -5.52 -8.01 0.10
CA ILE A 69 -5.64 -8.49 1.49
C ILE A 69 -4.31 -9.11 1.95
N GLY A 70 -3.70 -9.95 1.11
CA GLY A 70 -2.38 -10.54 1.38
C GLY A 70 -1.30 -9.48 1.59
N SER A 71 -1.26 -8.46 0.73
CA SER A 71 -0.31 -7.35 0.82
C SER A 71 -0.50 -6.54 2.11
N ALA A 72 -1.75 -6.22 2.47
CA ALA A 72 -2.08 -5.49 3.68
C ALA A 72 -1.67 -6.26 4.94
N TYR A 73 -1.96 -7.56 4.99
CA TYR A 73 -1.55 -8.42 6.10
C TYR A 73 -0.03 -8.47 6.27
N LEU A 74 0.71 -8.67 5.19
CA LEU A 74 2.18 -8.70 5.23
C LEU A 74 2.76 -7.35 5.61
N PHE A 75 2.20 -6.26 5.06
CA PHE A 75 2.61 -4.90 5.36
C PHE A 75 2.43 -4.59 6.84
N VAL A 76 1.26 -4.85 7.42
CA VAL A 76 1.00 -4.63 8.85
C VAL A 76 1.94 -5.46 9.73
N LYS A 77 2.24 -6.71 9.33
CA LYS A 77 3.19 -7.55 10.07
C LYS A 77 4.62 -6.97 10.04
N TRP A 78 5.09 -6.53 8.88
CA TRP A 78 6.39 -5.84 8.74
C TRP A 78 6.42 -4.53 9.54
N PHE A 79 5.38 -3.71 9.40
CA PHE A 79 5.22 -2.41 10.04
C PHE A 79 5.25 -2.52 11.57
N LYS A 80 4.48 -3.47 12.13
CA LYS A 80 4.50 -3.79 13.56
C LYS A 80 5.89 -4.17 14.05
N THR A 81 6.64 -4.90 13.23
CA THR A 81 7.99 -5.36 13.59
C THR A 81 8.98 -4.21 13.66
N ALA A 82 8.96 -3.32 12.67
CA ALA A 82 9.79 -2.12 12.69
C ALA A 82 9.52 -1.28 13.94
N TYR A 83 8.23 -1.09 14.27
CA TYR A 83 7.85 -0.34 15.46
C TYR A 83 8.20 -1.05 16.78
N HIS A 84 8.12 -2.38 16.82
CA HIS A 84 8.60 -3.17 17.95
C HIS A 84 10.12 -3.02 18.14
N ASN A 85 10.91 -3.05 17.06
CA ASN A 85 12.35 -2.87 17.14
C ASN A 85 12.72 -1.51 17.75
N LEU A 86 11.99 -0.44 17.39
CA LEU A 86 12.14 0.86 18.03
C LEU A 86 11.84 0.83 19.54
N HIS A 87 10.78 0.16 19.96
CA HIS A 87 10.45 0.01 21.39
C HIS A 87 11.56 -0.68 22.18
N GLN A 88 12.36 -1.54 21.54
CA GLN A 88 13.50 -2.20 22.20
C GLN A 88 14.72 -1.28 22.36
N ILE A 89 14.81 -0.22 21.56
CA ILE A 89 15.89 0.77 21.61
C ILE A 89 15.51 1.89 22.57
N ASP A 90 14.39 2.55 22.31
CA ASP A 90 13.91 3.67 23.11
C ASP A 90 12.39 3.72 23.11
N SER A 91 11.80 3.12 24.14
CA SER A 91 10.34 3.12 24.34
C SER A 91 9.82 4.43 24.91
N LYS A 92 10.67 5.30 25.50
CA LYS A 92 10.21 6.50 26.20
C LYS A 92 9.98 7.68 25.26
N SER A 93 10.65 7.71 24.10
CA SER A 93 10.51 8.79 23.12
C SER A 93 9.44 8.55 22.06
N LEU A 94 8.78 7.39 22.05
CA LEU A 94 7.73 7.04 21.10
C LEU A 94 6.37 7.53 21.60
N ALA A 95 5.54 8.09 20.71
CA ALA A 95 4.25 8.65 21.11
C ALA A 95 3.19 7.56 21.36
N PHE A 96 3.37 6.37 20.77
CA PHE A 96 2.39 5.28 20.86
C PHE A 96 3.00 3.98 21.36
N ASN A 97 2.23 3.24 22.17
CA ASN A 97 2.58 1.87 22.54
C ASN A 97 2.59 0.94 21.32
N GLU A 98 3.42 -0.11 21.35
CA GLU A 98 3.56 -1.11 20.26
C GLU A 98 2.22 -1.62 19.70
N ARG A 99 1.21 -1.86 20.55
CA ARG A 99 -0.09 -2.40 20.12
C ARG A 99 -0.80 -1.51 19.11
N TRP A 100 -0.57 -0.20 19.17
CA TRP A 100 -1.19 0.76 18.24
C TRP A 100 -0.76 0.54 16.79
N SER A 101 0.41 -0.07 16.54
CA SER A 101 0.87 -0.35 15.17
C SER A 101 0.01 -1.36 14.42
N ILE A 102 -0.87 -2.10 15.11
CA ILE A 102 -1.89 -2.97 14.50
C ILE A 102 -3.27 -2.32 14.61
N VAL A 103 -3.63 -1.88 15.82
CA VAL A 103 -5.00 -1.44 16.13
C VAL A 103 -5.41 -0.21 15.30
N CYS A 104 -4.47 0.68 14.99
CA CYS A 104 -4.76 1.85 14.15
C CYS A 104 -5.30 1.48 12.77
N TRP A 105 -4.91 0.34 12.19
CA TRP A 105 -5.38 -0.09 10.88
C TRP A 105 -6.83 -0.60 10.89
N LEU A 106 -7.31 -1.07 12.04
CA LEU A 106 -8.64 -1.66 12.17
C LEU A 106 -9.69 -0.64 12.61
N MET A 107 -9.29 0.39 13.35
CA MET A 107 -10.22 1.43 13.82
C MET A 107 -10.37 2.55 12.77
N PRO A 108 -11.58 2.82 12.26
CA PRO A 108 -11.79 3.75 11.14
C PRO A 108 -11.22 5.16 11.35
N PHE A 109 -11.44 5.77 12.52
CA PHE A 109 -10.95 7.13 12.80
C PHE A 109 -9.43 7.19 12.97
N TYR A 110 -8.84 6.18 13.62
CA TYR A 110 -7.40 6.13 13.85
C TYR A 110 -6.63 5.77 12.58
N ASN A 111 -7.23 4.96 11.70
CA ASN A 111 -6.68 4.57 10.41
C ASN A 111 -6.33 5.80 9.56
N PHE A 112 -7.05 6.92 9.71
CA PHE A 112 -6.81 8.12 8.90
C PHE A 112 -5.52 8.91 9.25
N TYR A 113 -4.90 8.69 10.42
CA TYR A 113 -3.75 9.51 10.82
C TYR A 113 -2.67 8.78 11.62
N HIS A 114 -3.02 7.79 12.44
CA HIS A 114 -2.05 7.11 13.30
C HIS A 114 -1.01 6.29 12.51
N PRO A 115 -1.37 5.57 11.43
CA PRO A 115 -0.38 4.89 10.60
C PRO A 115 0.73 5.81 10.09
N TYR A 116 0.35 7.03 9.72
CA TYR A 116 1.27 8.05 9.24
C TYR A 116 2.22 8.54 10.33
N GLN A 117 1.71 8.80 11.53
CA GLN A 117 2.55 9.20 12.66
C GLN A 117 3.55 8.09 13.04
N ILE A 118 3.07 6.84 13.12
CA ILE A 118 3.94 5.70 13.43
C ILE A 118 5.00 5.51 12.34
N MET A 119 4.65 5.67 11.06
CA MET A 119 5.64 5.61 9.96
C MET A 119 6.68 6.73 10.07
N LYS A 120 6.28 7.94 10.45
CA LYS A 120 7.21 9.05 10.71
C LYS A 120 8.17 8.73 11.86
N GLU A 121 7.66 8.15 12.95
CA GLU A 121 8.51 7.70 14.06
C GLU A 121 9.49 6.62 13.61
N ILE A 122 9.03 5.60 12.87
CA ILE A 122 9.90 4.57 12.26
C ILE A 122 11.01 5.24 11.44
N TRP A 123 10.66 6.15 10.55
CA TRP A 123 11.63 6.82 9.69
C TRP A 123 12.67 7.63 10.47
N VAL A 124 12.23 8.44 11.43
CA VAL A 124 13.10 9.38 12.16
C VAL A 124 13.92 8.63 13.21
N LYS A 125 13.28 7.83 14.07
CA LYS A 125 13.95 7.19 15.22
C LYS A 125 14.93 6.10 14.82
N THR A 126 14.65 5.36 13.75
CA THR A 126 15.60 4.38 13.22
C THR A 126 16.88 5.08 12.74
N GLN A 127 16.76 6.22 12.06
CA GLN A 127 17.92 7.01 11.62
C GLN A 127 18.64 7.69 12.78
N GLU A 128 17.91 8.24 13.75
CA GLU A 128 18.51 8.85 14.95
C GLU A 128 19.41 7.86 15.69
N PHE A 129 18.98 6.61 15.79
CA PHE A 129 19.78 5.54 16.39
C PHE A 129 21.02 5.18 15.57
N ASN A 130 20.91 5.15 14.24
CA ASN A 130 22.01 4.73 13.36
C ASN A 130 23.06 5.81 13.15
N TYR A 131 22.64 7.07 13.01
CA TYR A 131 23.46 8.16 12.49
C TYR A 131 23.46 9.41 13.40
N GLY A 132 22.83 9.35 14.57
CA GLY A 132 22.70 10.48 15.48
C GLY A 132 21.76 11.56 14.95
N THR A 133 22.12 12.84 15.07
CA THR A 133 21.22 13.96 14.70
C THR A 133 21.03 14.16 13.19
N GLN A 134 21.74 13.40 12.35
CA GLN A 134 21.64 13.50 10.88
C GLN A 134 20.45 12.70 10.35
N VAL A 135 19.24 13.23 10.51
CA VAL A 135 18.01 12.62 9.99
C VAL A 135 17.71 13.13 8.58
N GLN A 136 17.59 12.23 7.61
CA GLN A 136 17.18 12.60 6.26
C GLN A 136 15.70 12.99 6.25
N LYS A 137 15.41 14.27 6.01
CA LYS A 137 14.04 14.73 5.77
C LYS A 137 13.58 14.24 4.40
N THR A 138 12.34 13.76 4.30
CA THR A 138 11.77 13.33 3.03
C THR A 138 10.29 13.69 2.93
N PRO A 139 9.82 14.17 1.75
CA PRO A 139 8.38 14.29 1.49
C PRO A 139 7.73 12.92 1.21
N LEU A 140 8.51 11.84 1.14
CA LEU A 140 8.04 10.51 0.73
C LEU A 140 6.93 9.98 1.64
N ILE A 141 7.02 10.21 2.95
CA ILE A 141 6.01 9.75 3.91
C ILE A 141 4.70 10.54 3.77
N ASP A 142 4.81 11.85 3.55
CA ASP A 142 3.66 12.74 3.35
C ASP A 142 2.94 12.40 2.04
N LEU A 143 3.70 12.20 0.96
CA LEU A 143 3.18 11.79 -0.34
C LEU A 143 2.54 10.40 -0.29
N TRP A 144 3.20 9.43 0.35
CA TRP A 144 2.67 8.09 0.54
C TRP A 144 1.31 8.13 1.22
N TRP A 145 1.21 8.86 2.33
CA TRP A 145 -0.03 8.91 3.10
C TRP A 145 -1.15 9.62 2.35
N ALA A 146 -0.86 10.76 1.72
CA ALA A 146 -1.82 11.49 0.89
C ALA A 146 -2.36 10.59 -0.23
N LEU A 147 -1.49 9.86 -0.93
CA LEU A 147 -1.89 8.93 -1.97
C LEU A 147 -2.75 7.78 -1.44
N CYS A 148 -2.40 7.19 -0.30
CA CYS A 148 -3.23 6.16 0.34
C CYS A 148 -4.64 6.66 0.64
N VAL A 149 -4.77 7.85 1.24
CA VAL A 149 -6.07 8.44 1.58
C VAL A 149 -6.89 8.72 0.32
N VAL A 150 -6.30 9.36 -0.69
CA VAL A 150 -7.01 9.66 -1.95
C VAL A 150 -7.43 8.37 -2.65
N ASN A 151 -6.60 7.32 -2.63
CA ASN A 151 -6.97 6.02 -3.20
C ASN A 151 -8.16 5.38 -2.49
N VAL A 152 -8.18 5.38 -1.16
CA VAL A 152 -9.29 4.79 -0.40
C VAL A 152 -10.60 5.51 -0.71
N ILE A 153 -10.59 6.85 -0.66
CA ILE A 153 -11.77 7.66 -0.97
C ILE A 153 -12.22 7.44 -2.42
N GLY A 154 -11.28 7.52 -3.36
CA GLY A 154 -11.54 7.33 -4.78
C GLY A 154 -12.10 5.95 -5.10
N ARG A 155 -11.59 4.89 -4.47
CA ARG A 155 -12.10 3.51 -4.63
C ARG A 155 -13.50 3.33 -4.07
N ILE A 156 -13.85 4.00 -2.96
CA ILE A 156 -15.23 3.99 -2.44
C ILE A 156 -16.19 4.64 -3.44
N VAL A 157 -15.82 5.78 -4.03
CA VAL A 157 -16.63 6.45 -5.05
C VAL A 157 -16.76 5.59 -6.30
N TYR A 158 -15.64 5.03 -6.79
CA TYR A 158 -15.62 4.14 -7.94
C TYR A 158 -16.53 2.91 -7.74
N LEU A 159 -16.44 2.22 -6.59
CA LEU A 159 -17.28 1.07 -6.31
C LEU A 159 -18.76 1.43 -6.38
N ARG A 160 -19.16 2.59 -5.82
CA ARG A 160 -20.56 3.05 -5.93
C ARG A 160 -20.98 3.27 -7.37
N LEU A 161 -20.15 3.89 -8.21
CA LEU A 161 -20.45 4.09 -9.63
C LEU A 161 -20.57 2.76 -10.37
N ALA A 162 -19.62 1.84 -10.15
CA ALA A 162 -19.61 0.53 -10.78
C ALA A 162 -20.84 -0.31 -10.41
N PHE A 163 -21.26 -0.30 -9.14
CA PHE A 163 -22.44 -1.06 -8.69
C PHE A 163 -23.77 -0.55 -9.23
N HIS A 164 -23.87 0.74 -9.59
CA HIS A 164 -25.11 1.33 -10.09
C HIS A 164 -25.14 1.48 -11.62
N ALA A 165 -24.07 1.09 -12.32
CA ALA A 165 -23.96 1.25 -13.76
C ALA A 165 -24.86 0.26 -14.51
N ASN A 166 -26.06 0.71 -14.88
CA ASN A 166 -27.06 -0.09 -15.59
C ASN A 166 -27.28 0.40 -17.04
N THR A 167 -26.85 1.63 -17.33
CA THR A 167 -26.90 2.21 -18.66
C THR A 167 -25.52 2.23 -19.31
N PHE A 168 -25.48 2.29 -20.64
CA PHE A 168 -24.24 2.40 -21.40
C PHE A 168 -23.38 3.61 -20.96
N ALA A 169 -24.01 4.77 -20.73
CA ALA A 169 -23.31 5.97 -20.30
C ALA A 169 -22.70 5.82 -18.89
N GLU A 170 -23.42 5.18 -17.98
CA GLU A 170 -22.90 4.90 -16.63
C GLU A 170 -21.74 3.90 -16.65
N MET A 171 -21.85 2.84 -17.47
CA MET A 171 -20.75 1.88 -17.65
C MET A 171 -19.52 2.56 -18.22
N HIS A 172 -19.67 3.41 -19.25
CA HIS A 172 -18.57 4.18 -19.81
C HIS A 172 -17.88 5.07 -18.77
N ASN A 173 -18.65 5.82 -17.98
CA ASN A 173 -18.13 6.68 -16.92
C ASN A 173 -17.45 5.87 -15.80
N ALA A 174 -18.02 4.72 -15.42
CA ALA A 174 -17.44 3.84 -14.42
C ALA A 174 -16.09 3.28 -14.89
N THR A 175 -15.98 2.83 -16.14
CA THR A 175 -14.71 2.34 -16.72
C THR A 175 -13.65 3.44 -16.77
N GLN A 176 -14.01 4.67 -17.17
CA GLN A 176 -13.09 5.82 -17.15
C GLN A 176 -12.56 6.11 -15.73
N MET A 177 -13.45 6.12 -14.75
CA MET A 177 -13.08 6.29 -13.35
C MET A 177 -12.18 5.15 -12.86
N GLY A 178 -12.47 3.90 -13.26
CA GLY A 178 -11.65 2.73 -12.94
C GLY A 178 -10.22 2.86 -13.47
N ILE A 179 -10.06 3.24 -14.73
CA ILE A 179 -8.74 3.50 -15.35
C ILE A 179 -7.98 4.58 -14.56
N PHE A 180 -8.63 5.68 -14.21
CA PHE A 180 -8.01 6.74 -13.41
C PHE A 180 -7.56 6.25 -12.03
N MET A 181 -8.40 5.43 -11.36
CA MET A 181 -8.07 4.84 -10.06
C MET A 181 -6.93 3.84 -10.12
N ASP A 182 -6.82 3.05 -11.19
CA ASP A 182 -5.72 2.12 -11.38
C ASP A 182 -4.39 2.85 -11.64
N LEU A 183 -4.40 3.94 -12.41
CA LEU A 183 -3.23 4.79 -12.59
C LEU A 183 -2.76 5.41 -11.27
N LEU A 184 -3.69 5.94 -10.48
CA LEU A 184 -3.38 6.46 -9.15
C LEU A 184 -2.87 5.36 -8.21
N GLY A 185 -3.42 4.15 -8.33
CA GLY A 185 -2.98 2.95 -7.62
C GLY A 185 -1.54 2.57 -7.93
N LEU A 186 -1.15 2.59 -9.21
CA LEU A 186 0.23 2.32 -9.66
C LEU A 186 1.22 3.33 -9.06
N LEU A 187 0.87 4.62 -9.05
CA LEU A 187 1.70 5.65 -8.41
C LEU A 187 1.85 5.38 -6.90
N THR A 188 0.78 4.97 -6.25
CA THR A 188 0.77 4.66 -4.81
C THR A 188 1.61 3.42 -4.50
N LEU A 189 1.55 2.39 -5.33
CA LEU A 189 2.39 1.20 -5.23
C LEU A 189 3.86 1.56 -5.37
N PHE A 190 4.21 2.40 -6.35
CA PHE A 190 5.59 2.86 -6.55
C PHE A 190 6.13 3.59 -5.32
N VAL A 191 5.38 4.57 -4.81
CA VAL A 191 5.76 5.32 -3.61
C VAL A 191 5.86 4.42 -2.38
N THR A 192 4.93 3.49 -2.20
CA THR A 192 4.94 2.51 -1.10
C THR A 192 6.15 1.59 -1.19
N PHE A 193 6.48 1.13 -2.40
CA PHE A 193 7.65 0.29 -2.65
C PHE A 193 8.94 1.04 -2.27
N SER A 194 9.11 2.28 -2.74
CA SER A 194 10.27 3.11 -2.40
C SER A 194 10.39 3.37 -0.90
N LEU A 195 9.25 3.62 -0.23
CA LEU A 195 9.21 3.84 1.21
C LEU A 195 9.69 2.62 1.99
N ILE A 196 9.12 1.44 1.70
CA ILE A 196 9.47 0.18 2.37
C ILE A 196 10.94 -0.17 2.11
N HIS A 197 11.42 0.03 0.88
CA HIS A 197 12.82 -0.24 0.53
C HIS A 197 13.78 0.60 1.37
N LYS A 198 13.54 1.91 1.49
CA LYS A 198 14.39 2.79 2.31
C LYS A 198 14.32 2.45 3.80
N VAL A 199 13.13 2.18 4.33
CA VAL A 199 13.00 1.77 5.74
C VAL A 199 13.70 0.43 6.00
N MET A 200 13.68 -0.50 5.04
CA MET A 200 14.43 -1.75 5.13
C MET A 200 15.94 -1.52 5.22
N GLU A 201 16.50 -0.58 4.45
CA GLU A 201 17.92 -0.20 4.55
C GLU A 201 18.25 0.34 5.94
N TYR A 202 17.43 1.25 6.47
CA TYR A 202 17.63 1.80 7.81
C TYR A 202 17.52 0.72 8.92
N GLU A 203 16.57 -0.22 8.80
CA GLU A 203 16.43 -1.33 9.76
C GLU A 203 17.64 -2.29 9.72
N ARG A 204 18.23 -2.52 8.54
CA ARG A 204 19.44 -3.34 8.41
C ARG A 204 20.63 -2.70 9.12
N ASP A 205 20.81 -1.39 8.93
CA ASP A 205 21.86 -0.62 9.59
C ASP A 205 21.65 -0.58 11.11
N LEU A 206 20.40 -0.53 11.58
CA LEU A 206 20.05 -0.59 13.00
C LEU A 206 20.48 -1.89 13.66
N ILE A 207 20.29 -3.02 12.99
CA ILE A 207 20.76 -4.31 13.49
C ILE A 207 22.29 -4.36 13.54
N ALA A 208 22.97 -3.80 12.54
CA ALA A 208 24.44 -3.76 12.49
C ALA A 208 25.02 -2.87 13.61
N THR A 209 24.53 -1.64 13.74
CA THR A 209 24.92 -0.69 14.79
C THR A 209 24.72 -1.27 16.18
N ARG A 210 23.58 -1.92 16.43
CA ARG A 210 23.33 -2.57 17.73
C ARG A 210 24.32 -3.71 18.02
N LYS A 211 24.67 -4.53 17.03
CA LYS A 211 25.65 -5.61 17.22
C LYS A 211 27.02 -5.04 17.60
N ASN A 212 27.44 -3.94 16.95
CA ASN A 212 28.70 -3.27 17.27
C ASN A 212 28.70 -2.72 18.70
N LEU A 213 27.58 -2.17 19.18
CA LEU A 213 27.46 -1.64 20.55
C LEU A 213 27.45 -2.72 21.64
N ILE A 214 26.99 -3.93 21.35
CA ILE A 214 26.98 -5.05 22.32
C ILE A 214 28.31 -5.82 22.30
N GLY A 215 29.00 -5.82 21.16
CA GLY A 215 30.30 -6.48 20.99
C GLY A 215 31.50 -5.64 21.42
N ALA A 216 31.33 -4.34 21.65
CA ALA A 216 32.32 -3.41 22.21
C ALA A 216 32.21 -3.35 23.74
#